data_AF-A0AAV6IAA9-F1
#
_entry.id   AF-A0AAV6IAA9-F1
#
_cell.length_a   1.000
_cell.length_b   1.000
_cell.length_c   1.000
_cell.angle_alpha   90.00
_cell.angle_beta   90.00
_cell.angle_gamma   90.00
#
_symmetry.space_group_name_H-M   'P 1'
#
loop_
_entity.id
_entity.type
_entity.pdbx_description
1 polymer ?
#
loop_
_entity_poly.entity_id
_entity_poly.type
_entity_poly.pdbx_seq_one_letter_code
_entity_poly.pdbx_strand_id
1 'polypeptide(L)'
;MDKNWMKMGMTADGRISQLYYNGVTLFIQFARAVVDAQGNILCPSWNKTKHRCGSKSLPVRVAAAMENSKGVVPAVTEMYKSTHFNKDTQKWVSSESQVLYDKMVQIEIEHNAQEGAIPITQEELSVKGLKARSGYVKGLGIRPSSSIRIGNGEYVTHLEGKVQEQADKIQEQAEKIQEQAEGIEAANNKIDELALAKEEQGKTLASFMAFLKQQDSQVNNLLSIMLSALGTVRVLEPLSFPCLRTHTGRSNVDLPGIVNPGHLKDTAGETSAPENKISKRQSQLMAAAVIT
;
A
#
# COMPACT_ATOMS: atom_id res chain seq x y z
N MET A 1 -42.28 -3.11 -32.31
CA MET A 1 -43.49 -3.58 -32.99
C MET A 1 -43.30 -3.44 -34.48
N ASP A 2 -43.52 -4.51 -35.24
CA ASP A 2 -43.61 -4.43 -36.70
C ASP A 2 -44.86 -3.59 -37.07
N LYS A 3 -44.73 -2.68 -38.04
CA LYS A 3 -45.77 -1.76 -38.50
C LYS A 3 -46.47 -2.24 -39.78
N ASN A 4 -46.02 -3.36 -40.35
CA ASN A 4 -46.52 -3.86 -41.63
C ASN A 4 -48.01 -4.22 -41.61
N TRP A 5 -48.57 -4.57 -40.44
CA TRP A 5 -50.00 -4.86 -40.28
C TRP A 5 -50.90 -3.65 -40.58
N MET A 6 -50.41 -2.41 -40.42
CA MET A 6 -51.19 -1.19 -40.71
C MET A 6 -51.48 -1.03 -42.21
N LYS A 7 -50.69 -1.67 -43.08
CA LYS A 7 -50.85 -1.61 -44.54
C LYS A 7 -51.78 -2.70 -45.09
N MET A 8 -52.22 -3.64 -44.25
CA MET A 8 -52.96 -4.84 -44.65
C MET A 8 -54.48 -4.73 -44.39
N GLY A 9 -55.03 -3.52 -44.27
CA GLY A 9 -56.34 -3.26 -43.67
C GLY A 9 -57.56 -3.93 -44.32
N MET A 10 -57.52 -4.20 -45.63
CA MET A 10 -58.59 -4.92 -46.34
C MET A 10 -57.99 -5.86 -47.38
N THR A 11 -58.46 -7.10 -47.41
CA THR A 11 -58.24 -8.02 -48.53
C THR A 11 -59.18 -7.67 -49.68
N ALA A 12 -58.85 -8.09 -50.91
CA ALA A 12 -59.58 -7.72 -52.13
C ALA A 12 -61.06 -8.16 -52.15
N ASP A 13 -61.45 -9.06 -51.24
CA ASP A 13 -62.80 -9.55 -50.99
C ASP A 13 -63.58 -8.69 -49.96
N GLY A 14 -63.03 -7.54 -49.54
CA GLY A 14 -63.65 -6.63 -48.59
C GLY A 14 -63.61 -7.11 -47.14
N ARG A 15 -62.92 -8.22 -46.86
CA ARG A 15 -62.73 -8.73 -45.50
C ARG A 15 -61.51 -8.09 -44.85
N ILE A 16 -61.53 -7.99 -43.53
CA ILE A 16 -60.39 -7.48 -42.77
C ILE A 16 -59.34 -8.59 -42.69
N SER A 17 -58.09 -8.28 -43.02
CA SER A 17 -57.00 -9.25 -42.97
C SER A 17 -56.73 -9.74 -41.54
N GLN A 18 -56.50 -11.04 -41.38
CA GLN A 18 -56.13 -11.63 -40.09
C GLN A 18 -54.85 -11.00 -39.51
N LEU A 19 -53.90 -10.60 -40.37
CA LEU A 19 -52.67 -9.93 -39.95
C LEU A 19 -52.95 -8.53 -39.38
N TYR A 20 -53.94 -7.83 -39.94
CA TYR A 20 -54.41 -6.55 -39.39
C TYR A 20 -55.05 -6.76 -38.02
N TYR A 21 -55.95 -7.74 -37.88
CA TYR A 21 -56.60 -8.05 -36.60
C TYR A 21 -55.59 -8.42 -35.50
N ASN A 22 -54.61 -9.26 -35.82
CA ASN A 22 -53.55 -9.65 -34.89
C ASN A 22 -52.68 -8.45 -34.51
N GLY A 23 -52.34 -7.59 -35.49
CA GLY A 23 -51.58 -6.36 -35.26
C GLY A 23 -52.31 -5.36 -34.34
N VAL A 24 -53.60 -5.12 -34.58
CA VAL A 24 -54.45 -4.28 -33.74
C VAL A 24 -54.56 -4.85 -32.32
N THR A 25 -54.75 -6.17 -32.20
CA THR A 25 -54.86 -6.83 -30.90
C THR A 25 -53.57 -6.67 -30.09
N LEU A 26 -52.41 -6.90 -30.71
CA LEU A 26 -51.11 -6.70 -30.06
C LEU A 26 -50.89 -5.23 -29.67
N PHE A 27 -51.29 -4.28 -30.54
CA PHE A 27 -51.21 -2.85 -30.24
C PHE A 27 -52.06 -2.47 -29.02
N ILE A 28 -53.30 -2.95 -28.93
CA ILE A 28 -54.18 -2.71 -27.79
C ILE A 28 -53.62 -3.35 -26.51
N GLN A 29 -53.07 -4.56 -26.59
CA GLN A 29 -52.42 -5.21 -25.44
C GLN A 29 -51.20 -4.42 -24.97
N PHE A 30 -50.37 -3.94 -25.89
CA PHE A 30 -49.25 -3.06 -25.56
C PHE A 30 -49.74 -1.77 -24.91
N ALA A 31 -50.75 -1.10 -25.48
CA ALA A 31 -51.32 0.12 -24.92
C ALA A 31 -51.85 -0.09 -23.50
N ARG A 32 -52.56 -1.20 -23.25
CA ARG A 32 -53.01 -1.59 -21.90
C ARG A 32 -51.87 -1.88 -20.92
N ALA A 33 -50.71 -2.34 -21.41
CA ALA A 33 -49.52 -2.55 -20.58
C ALA A 33 -48.80 -1.25 -20.22
N VAL A 34 -48.97 -0.18 -21.01
CA VAL A 34 -48.33 1.12 -20.79
C VAL A 34 -49.30 2.20 -20.31
N VAL A 35 -50.58 1.91 -20.08
CA VAL A 35 -51.60 2.86 -19.62
C VAL A 35 -52.35 2.30 -18.41
N ASP A 36 -52.52 3.09 -17.36
CA ASP A 36 -53.27 2.70 -16.15
C ASP A 36 -54.80 2.75 -16.35
N ALA A 37 -55.55 2.30 -15.34
CA ALA A 37 -57.01 2.28 -15.38
C ALA A 37 -57.66 3.69 -15.48
N GLN A 38 -56.88 4.75 -15.26
CA GLN A 38 -57.30 6.15 -15.35
C GLN A 38 -56.89 6.80 -16.68
N GLY A 39 -56.25 6.04 -17.58
CA GLY A 39 -55.83 6.54 -18.90
C GLY A 39 -54.47 7.24 -18.90
N ASN A 40 -53.71 7.19 -17.80
CA ASN A 40 -52.37 7.78 -17.76
C ASN A 40 -51.33 6.80 -18.28
N ILE A 41 -50.40 7.29 -19.09
CA ILE A 41 -49.27 6.48 -19.56
C ILE A 41 -48.35 6.18 -18.35
N LEU A 42 -48.27 4.91 -17.99
CA LEU A 42 -47.31 4.36 -17.02
C LEU A 42 -45.91 4.45 -17.60
N CYS A 43 -45.33 5.64 -17.55
CA CYS A 43 -43.94 5.85 -17.92
C CYS A 43 -43.05 5.38 -16.76
N PRO A 44 -42.09 4.45 -16.98
CA PRO A 44 -41.13 4.01 -15.96
C PRO A 44 -40.26 5.15 -15.39
N SER A 45 -40.34 6.36 -15.94
CA SER A 45 -39.62 7.55 -15.49
C SER A 45 -40.34 8.35 -14.40
N TRP A 46 -41.60 8.07 -14.06
CA TRP A 46 -42.35 8.89 -13.11
C TRP A 46 -41.80 8.81 -11.66
N ASN A 47 -41.13 7.71 -11.31
CA ASN A 47 -40.47 7.51 -10.01
C ASN A 47 -39.00 7.97 -9.99
N LYS A 48 -38.50 8.60 -11.06
CA LYS A 48 -37.16 9.18 -11.10
C LYS A 48 -37.30 10.69 -10.99
N THR A 49 -36.88 11.25 -9.86
CA THR A 49 -36.62 12.70 -9.62
C THR A 49 -37.00 13.57 -10.81
N LYS A 50 -38.20 14.15 -10.74
CA LYS A 50 -38.74 15.03 -11.78
C LYS A 50 -37.74 16.16 -12.04
N HIS A 51 -37.30 16.31 -13.28
CA HIS A 51 -36.46 17.42 -13.72
C HIS A 51 -37.24 18.25 -14.74
N ARG A 52 -37.00 19.57 -14.78
CA ARG A 52 -37.70 20.50 -15.68
C ARG A 52 -37.09 20.60 -17.07
N CYS A 53 -36.03 19.84 -17.30
CA CYS A 53 -35.36 19.84 -18.58
C CYS A 53 -36.16 18.96 -19.52
N GLY A 54 -36.79 19.53 -20.55
CA GLY A 54 -37.39 18.76 -21.64
C GLY A 54 -36.37 17.86 -22.35
N SER A 55 -36.60 17.48 -23.60
CA SER A 55 -35.84 16.46 -24.33
C SER A 55 -34.32 16.69 -24.49
N LYS A 56 -33.77 17.83 -24.06
CA LYS A 56 -32.33 18.13 -24.12
C LYS A 56 -31.58 17.33 -23.05
N SER A 57 -30.65 16.49 -23.50
CA SER A 57 -29.76 15.71 -22.66
C SER A 57 -28.78 16.61 -21.87
N LEU A 58 -28.21 16.07 -20.77
CA LEU A 58 -27.20 16.78 -19.97
C LEU A 58 -25.99 17.25 -20.79
N PRO A 59 -25.39 16.47 -21.71
CA PRO A 59 -24.27 16.92 -22.54
C PRO A 59 -24.58 18.17 -23.37
N VAL A 60 -25.79 18.25 -23.95
CA VAL A 60 -26.21 19.41 -24.76
C VAL A 60 -26.28 20.67 -23.89
N ARG A 61 -26.67 20.52 -22.62
CA ARG A 61 -26.76 21.63 -21.66
C ARG A 61 -25.39 22.07 -21.16
N VAL A 62 -24.47 21.12 -20.96
CA VAL A 62 -23.08 21.42 -20.62
C VAL A 62 -22.42 22.20 -21.76
N ALA A 63 -22.58 21.74 -23.01
CA ALA A 63 -22.07 22.46 -24.17
C ALA A 63 -22.62 23.89 -24.27
N ALA A 64 -23.93 24.07 -24.11
CA ALA A 64 -24.54 25.40 -24.12
C ALA A 64 -24.06 26.29 -22.96
N ALA A 65 -23.82 25.72 -21.78
CA ALA A 65 -23.28 26.47 -20.66
C ALA A 65 -21.80 26.84 -20.87
N MET A 66 -21.02 25.95 -21.49
CA MET A 66 -19.62 26.21 -21.89
C MET A 66 -19.52 27.32 -22.94
N GLU A 67 -20.43 27.37 -23.91
CA GLU A 67 -20.49 28.47 -24.88
C GLU A 67 -20.68 29.83 -24.18
N ASN A 68 -21.51 29.86 -23.12
CA ASN A 68 -21.74 31.08 -22.34
C ASN A 68 -20.58 31.43 -21.39
N SER A 69 -19.79 30.44 -20.96
CA SER A 69 -18.69 30.60 -20.00
C SER A 69 -17.29 30.59 -20.64
N LYS A 70 -17.19 30.78 -21.97
CA LYS A 70 -15.91 30.75 -22.72
C LYS A 70 -15.15 29.42 -22.60
N GLY A 71 -15.86 28.31 -22.57
CA GLY A 71 -15.29 26.96 -22.56
C GLY A 71 -15.08 26.35 -21.17
N VAL A 72 -15.49 27.02 -20.09
CA VAL A 72 -15.37 26.48 -18.72
C VAL A 72 -16.52 25.50 -18.44
N VAL A 73 -16.18 24.28 -18.01
CA VAL A 73 -17.17 23.26 -17.63
C VAL A 73 -17.95 23.75 -16.40
N PRO A 74 -19.29 23.77 -16.43
CA PRO A 74 -20.11 24.20 -15.29
C PRO A 74 -19.98 23.25 -14.10
N ALA A 75 -20.07 23.79 -12.89
CA ALA A 75 -20.08 22.98 -11.69
C ALA A 75 -21.31 22.05 -11.63
N VAL A 76 -21.15 20.88 -11.02
CA VAL A 76 -22.22 19.88 -10.82
C VAL A 76 -23.41 20.49 -10.08
N THR A 77 -23.15 21.33 -9.08
CA THR A 77 -24.17 22.04 -8.29
C THR A 77 -24.96 23.03 -9.13
N GLU A 78 -24.31 23.81 -9.99
CA GLU A 78 -24.97 24.72 -10.94
C GLU A 78 -25.81 23.96 -11.95
N MET A 79 -25.25 22.88 -12.51
CA MET A 79 -25.95 22.04 -13.47
C MET A 79 -27.19 21.39 -12.85
N TYR A 80 -27.07 20.87 -11.64
CA TYR A 80 -28.18 20.29 -10.90
C TYR A 80 -29.27 21.32 -10.60
N LYS A 81 -28.89 22.51 -10.11
CA LYS A 81 -29.82 23.62 -9.88
C LYS A 81 -30.53 24.03 -11.17
N SER A 82 -29.82 24.13 -12.29
CA SER A 82 -30.43 24.48 -13.59
C SER A 82 -31.53 23.52 -14.05
N THR A 83 -31.46 22.26 -13.58
CA THR A 83 -32.35 21.19 -14.03
C THR A 83 -33.51 20.91 -13.06
N HIS A 84 -33.36 21.27 -11.78
CA HIS A 84 -34.30 20.96 -10.71
C HIS A 84 -34.84 22.18 -9.95
N PHE A 85 -34.36 23.38 -10.27
CA PHE A 85 -34.85 24.63 -9.72
C PHE A 85 -35.57 25.45 -10.80
N ASN A 86 -36.75 25.96 -10.47
CA ASN A 86 -37.46 26.90 -11.32
C ASN A 86 -37.10 28.34 -10.94
N LYS A 87 -36.36 29.03 -11.81
CA LYS A 87 -36.01 30.44 -11.63
C LYS A 87 -37.24 31.36 -11.65
N ASP A 88 -38.25 31.04 -12.46
CA ASP A 88 -39.43 31.90 -12.64
C ASP A 88 -40.35 31.83 -11.41
N THR A 89 -40.54 30.62 -10.85
CA THR A 89 -41.41 30.42 -9.68
C THR A 89 -40.66 30.35 -8.35
N GLN A 90 -39.32 30.45 -8.37
CA GLN A 90 -38.43 30.28 -7.21
C GLN A 90 -38.71 29.01 -6.39
N LYS A 91 -39.02 27.90 -7.06
CA LYS A 91 -39.39 26.63 -6.42
C LYS A 91 -38.59 25.46 -6.97
N TRP A 92 -38.22 24.54 -6.08
CA TRP A 92 -37.70 23.24 -6.47
C TRP A 92 -38.79 22.38 -7.09
N VAL A 93 -38.40 21.51 -8.02
CA VAL A 93 -39.33 20.58 -8.67
C VAL A 93 -39.87 19.55 -7.69
N SER A 94 -39.09 19.20 -6.67
CA SER A 94 -39.49 18.36 -5.55
C SER A 94 -38.70 18.72 -4.30
N SER A 95 -39.23 18.37 -3.12
CA SER A 95 -38.51 18.50 -1.84
C SER A 95 -37.23 17.66 -1.82
N GLU A 96 -37.25 16.46 -2.42
CA GLU A 96 -36.05 15.61 -2.56
C GLU A 96 -34.94 16.30 -3.36
N SER A 97 -35.29 17.08 -4.40
CA SER A 97 -34.31 17.82 -5.17
C SER A 97 -33.62 18.91 -4.37
N GLN A 98 -34.36 19.57 -3.49
CA GLN A 98 -33.79 20.56 -2.57
C GLN A 98 -32.80 19.89 -1.62
N VAL A 99 -33.21 18.81 -0.96
CA VAL A 99 -32.35 18.07 -0.02
C VAL A 99 -31.06 17.57 -0.69
N LEU A 100 -31.15 17.08 -1.94
CA LEU A 100 -29.97 16.65 -2.68
C LEU A 100 -29.03 17.81 -3.06
N TYR A 101 -29.59 18.97 -3.39
CA TYR A 101 -28.79 20.17 -3.65
C TYR A 101 -28.09 20.66 -2.39
N ASP A 102 -28.83 20.78 -1.28
CA ASP A 102 -28.28 21.21 0.01
C ASP A 102 -27.18 20.25 0.48
N LYS A 103 -27.35 18.94 0.24
CA LYS A 103 -26.31 17.94 0.50
C LYS A 103 -25.03 18.19 -0.30
N MET A 104 -25.13 18.51 -1.59
CA MET A 104 -23.94 18.80 -2.41
C MET A 104 -23.22 20.05 -1.92
N VAL A 105 -23.96 21.12 -1.64
CA VAL A 105 -23.40 22.37 -1.10
C VAL A 105 -22.71 22.12 0.25
N GLN A 106 -23.33 21.32 1.12
CA GLN A 106 -22.75 20.95 2.41
C GLN A 106 -21.42 20.21 2.27
N ILE A 107 -21.34 19.25 1.33
CA ILE A 107 -20.10 18.52 1.04
C ILE A 107 -19.00 19.47 0.54
N GLU A 108 -19.33 20.44 -0.33
CA GLU A 108 -18.38 21.46 -0.80
C GLU A 108 -17.84 22.29 0.39
N ILE A 109 -18.73 22.74 1.28
CA ILE A 109 -18.35 23.55 2.45
C ILE A 109 -17.45 22.76 3.40
N GLU A 110 -17.84 21.55 3.77
CA GLU A 110 -17.07 20.69 4.69
C GLU A 110 -15.68 20.37 4.14
N HIS A 111 -15.56 20.14 2.83
CA HIS A 111 -14.28 19.84 2.20
C HIS A 111 -13.38 21.07 2.11
N ASN A 112 -13.95 22.24 1.81
CA ASN A 112 -13.20 23.49 1.76
C ASN A 112 -12.78 23.99 3.15
N ALA A 113 -13.41 23.50 4.22
CA ALA A 113 -13.01 23.77 5.60
C ALA A 113 -11.75 22.99 6.04
N GLN A 114 -11.29 22.01 5.26
CA GLN A 114 -10.06 21.26 5.56
C GLN A 114 -8.83 22.02 5.05
N GLU A 115 -8.06 22.57 5.98
CA GLU A 115 -6.83 23.31 5.67
C GLU A 115 -5.79 22.40 5.02
N GLY A 116 -5.35 22.75 3.79
CA GLY A 116 -4.40 21.95 3.00
C GLY A 116 -5.02 20.80 2.18
N ALA A 117 -6.35 20.63 2.19
CA ALA A 117 -7.00 19.64 1.33
C ALA A 117 -7.00 20.07 -0.14
N ILE A 118 -6.83 19.09 -1.05
CA ILE A 118 -7.03 19.29 -2.49
C ILE A 118 -8.48 19.74 -2.68
N PRO A 119 -8.82 20.69 -3.57
CA PRO A 119 -10.21 21.04 -3.85
C PRO A 119 -11.04 19.81 -4.28
N ILE A 120 -12.27 19.68 -3.79
CA ILE A 120 -13.12 18.53 -4.13
C ILE A 120 -13.34 18.45 -5.65
N THR A 121 -13.10 17.27 -6.22
CA THR A 121 -13.33 17.05 -7.66
C THR A 121 -14.83 16.99 -7.97
N GLN A 122 -15.22 17.41 -9.17
CA GLN A 122 -16.64 17.43 -9.58
C GLN A 122 -17.23 16.01 -9.61
N GLU A 123 -16.40 15.03 -9.94
CA GLU A 123 -16.69 13.60 -9.88
C GLU A 123 -17.05 13.16 -8.48
N GLU A 124 -16.16 13.44 -7.53
CA GLU A 124 -16.31 13.04 -6.13
C GLU A 124 -17.53 13.70 -5.50
N LEU A 125 -17.76 14.98 -5.79
CA LEU A 125 -18.95 15.70 -5.36
C LEU A 125 -20.23 15.07 -5.91
N SER A 126 -20.25 14.72 -7.21
CA SER A 126 -21.41 14.08 -7.84
C SER A 126 -21.73 12.71 -7.23
N VAL A 127 -20.71 11.92 -6.89
CA VAL A 127 -20.86 10.59 -6.29
C VAL A 127 -21.37 10.70 -4.85
N LYS A 128 -20.78 11.58 -4.04
CA LYS A 128 -21.19 11.78 -2.63
C LYS A 128 -22.58 12.42 -2.50
N GLY A 129 -22.89 13.39 -3.38
CA GLY A 129 -24.15 14.14 -3.39
C GLY A 129 -25.33 13.36 -3.97
N LEU A 130 -25.18 12.83 -5.18
CA LEU A 130 -26.29 12.25 -5.97
C LEU A 130 -26.39 10.72 -5.87
N LYS A 131 -25.52 10.11 -5.06
CA LYS A 131 -25.20 8.67 -5.07
C LYS A 131 -24.56 8.28 -6.42
N ALA A 132 -24.05 7.05 -6.55
CA ALA A 132 -23.40 6.56 -7.78
C ALA A 132 -24.38 6.49 -8.97
N ARG A 133 -24.72 7.64 -9.56
CA ARG A 133 -25.59 7.78 -10.74
C ARG A 133 -24.71 8.12 -11.94
N SER A 134 -24.36 7.10 -12.72
CA SER A 134 -23.46 7.21 -13.87
C SER A 134 -23.87 8.24 -14.93
N GLY A 135 -25.16 8.62 -14.99
CA GLY A 135 -25.69 9.60 -15.94
C GLY A 135 -25.19 11.04 -15.73
N TYR A 136 -24.91 11.45 -14.49
CA TYR A 136 -24.41 12.81 -14.22
C TYR A 136 -22.93 12.94 -14.60
N VAL A 137 -22.10 11.99 -14.16
CA VAL A 137 -20.67 11.93 -14.50
C VAL A 137 -20.48 11.91 -16.02
N LYS A 138 -21.17 10.98 -16.73
CA LYS A 138 -21.12 10.93 -18.19
C LYS A 138 -21.69 12.19 -18.86
N GLY A 139 -22.74 12.75 -18.27
CA GLY A 139 -23.43 13.94 -18.79
C GLY A 139 -22.59 15.22 -18.73
N LEU A 140 -21.63 15.28 -17.80
CA LEU A 140 -20.67 16.38 -17.63
C LEU A 140 -19.47 16.29 -18.57
N GLY A 141 -19.43 15.30 -19.47
CA GLY A 141 -18.25 15.05 -20.31
C GLY A 141 -17.08 14.41 -19.53
N ILE A 142 -17.30 14.11 -18.25
CA ILE A 142 -16.33 13.41 -17.43
C ILE A 142 -16.37 11.93 -17.81
N ARG A 143 -15.36 11.51 -18.56
CA ARG A 143 -15.11 10.11 -18.91
C ARG A 143 -14.02 9.57 -17.96
N PRO A 144 -14.11 8.32 -17.46
CA PRO A 144 -12.97 7.68 -16.80
C PRO A 144 -11.73 7.86 -17.66
N SER A 145 -10.64 8.29 -17.04
CA SER A 145 -9.51 9.07 -17.59
C SER A 145 -8.68 8.46 -18.73
N SER A 146 -9.21 7.58 -19.58
CA SER A 146 -8.47 6.96 -20.68
C SER A 146 -8.59 7.66 -22.04
N SER A 147 -9.22 8.85 -22.15
CA SER A 147 -9.44 9.45 -23.48
C SER A 147 -9.47 10.98 -23.58
N ILE A 148 -9.02 11.73 -22.57
CA ILE A 148 -8.92 13.20 -22.70
C ILE A 148 -7.46 13.57 -23.00
N ARG A 149 -7.16 13.75 -24.28
CA ARG A 149 -6.07 14.60 -24.75
C ARG A 149 -6.59 16.04 -24.76
N ILE A 150 -6.57 16.72 -23.62
CA ILE A 150 -6.76 18.17 -23.55
C ILE A 150 -5.55 18.72 -22.79
N GLY A 151 -4.80 19.58 -23.49
CA GLY A 151 -3.45 19.97 -23.12
C GLY A 151 -3.39 20.79 -21.84
N ASN A 152 -2.72 20.23 -20.85
CA ASN A 152 -1.95 20.98 -19.87
C ASN A 152 -0.51 20.49 -19.98
N GLY A 153 0.15 20.79 -21.09
CA GLY A 153 1.54 20.36 -21.36
C GLY A 153 2.46 20.74 -20.21
N GLU A 154 2.27 21.91 -19.61
CA GLU A 154 3.06 22.39 -18.46
C GLU A 154 2.87 21.54 -17.19
N TYR A 155 1.62 21.13 -16.87
CA TYR A 155 1.36 20.29 -15.69
C TYR A 155 1.93 18.88 -15.88
N VAL A 156 1.82 18.34 -17.09
CA VAL A 156 2.43 17.06 -17.44
C VAL A 156 3.95 17.15 -17.34
N THR A 157 4.58 18.19 -17.92
CA THR A 157 6.03 18.38 -17.79
C THR A 157 6.49 18.59 -16.35
N HIS A 158 5.68 19.26 -15.52
CA HIS A 158 5.99 19.44 -14.10
C HIS A 158 5.94 18.11 -13.34
N LEU A 159 4.94 17.27 -13.61
CA LEU A 159 4.84 15.94 -13.00
C LEU A 159 5.95 15.01 -13.51
N GLU A 160 6.25 15.03 -14.81
CA GLU A 160 7.37 14.28 -15.40
C GLU A 160 8.70 14.72 -14.78
N GLY A 161 8.90 16.02 -14.56
CA GLY A 161 10.08 16.54 -13.86
C GLY A 161 10.19 16.03 -12.41
N LYS A 162 9.08 15.99 -11.66
CA LYS A 162 9.08 15.46 -10.28
C LYS A 162 9.30 13.95 -10.23
N VAL A 163 8.79 13.20 -11.22
CA VAL A 163 9.05 11.76 -11.36
C VAL A 163 10.51 11.50 -11.69
N GLN A 164 11.10 12.30 -12.59
CA GLN A 164 12.51 12.20 -12.93
C GLN A 164 13.41 12.55 -11.73
N GLU A 165 13.11 13.64 -11.02
CA GLU A 165 13.87 14.03 -9.82
C GLU A 165 13.81 12.94 -8.73
N GLN A 166 12.66 12.28 -8.57
CA GLN A 166 12.55 11.14 -7.65
C GLN A 166 13.34 9.93 -8.14
N ALA A 167 13.34 9.64 -9.45
CA ALA A 167 14.12 8.56 -10.02
C ALA A 167 15.62 8.77 -9.78
N ASP A 168 16.11 9.99 -9.99
CA ASP A 168 17.52 10.35 -9.78
C ASP A 168 17.92 10.21 -8.30
N LYS A 169 17.05 10.61 -7.36
CA LYS A 169 17.29 10.43 -5.92
C LYS A 169 17.32 8.96 -5.51
N ILE A 170 16.44 8.14 -6.08
CA ILE A 170 16.42 6.70 -5.83
C ILE A 170 17.70 6.06 -6.37
N GLN A 171 18.15 6.46 -7.56
CA GLN A 171 19.40 5.98 -8.14
C GLN A 171 20.62 6.37 -7.29
N GLU A 172 20.71 7.63 -6.86
CA GLU A 172 21.81 8.10 -6.00
C GLU A 172 21.85 7.33 -4.66
N GLN A 173 20.68 7.07 -4.07
CA GLN A 173 20.61 6.24 -2.85
C GLN A 173 21.04 4.80 -3.11
N ALA A 174 20.68 4.22 -4.26
CA ALA A 174 21.08 2.87 -4.63
C ALA A 174 22.60 2.76 -4.80
N GLU A 175 23.24 3.75 -5.44
CA GLU A 175 24.71 3.80 -5.59
C GLU A 175 25.42 3.90 -4.24
N LYS A 176 24.92 4.73 -3.31
CA LYS A 176 25.47 4.82 -1.95
C LYS A 176 25.34 3.52 -1.17
N ILE A 177 24.21 2.82 -1.30
CA ILE A 177 24.01 1.51 -0.66
C ILE A 177 24.98 0.48 -1.25
N GLN A 178 25.21 0.50 -2.56
CA GLN A 178 26.16 -0.39 -3.20
C GLN A 178 27.60 -0.14 -2.71
N GLU A 179 28.04 1.12 -2.67
CA GLU A 179 29.38 1.48 -2.17
C GLU A 179 29.58 1.03 -0.72
N GLN A 180 28.55 1.22 0.13
CA GLN A 180 28.59 0.73 1.51
C GLN A 180 28.66 -0.80 1.59
N ALA A 181 27.95 -1.51 0.71
CA ALA A 181 27.99 -2.97 0.67
C ALA A 181 29.38 -3.49 0.27
N GLU A 182 30.01 -2.89 -0.75
CA GLU A 182 31.39 -3.20 -1.15
C GLU A 182 32.39 -2.91 -0.02
N GLY A 183 32.19 -1.80 0.71
CA GLY A 183 32.98 -1.47 1.90
C GLY A 183 32.85 -2.50 3.03
N ILE A 184 31.64 -3.00 3.28
CA ILE A 184 31.39 -4.06 4.28
C ILE A 184 32.04 -5.37 3.84
N GLU A 185 31.95 -5.73 2.55
CA GLU A 185 32.59 -6.94 2.01
C GLU A 185 34.11 -6.88 2.17
N ALA A 186 34.74 -5.76 1.82
CA ALA A 186 36.17 -5.56 2.00
C ALA A 186 36.59 -5.62 3.49
N ALA A 187 35.76 -5.12 4.40
CA ALA A 187 36.01 -5.22 5.84
C ALA A 187 35.90 -6.66 6.34
N ASN A 188 34.93 -7.44 5.87
CA ASN A 188 34.76 -8.84 6.23
C ASN A 188 35.96 -9.68 5.78
N ASN A 189 36.45 -9.49 4.55
CA ASN A 189 37.65 -10.19 4.06
C ASN A 189 38.88 -9.92 4.95
N LYS A 190 39.05 -8.68 5.43
CA LYS A 190 40.13 -8.35 6.38
C LYS A 190 39.95 -9.01 7.75
N ILE A 191 38.72 -9.14 8.23
CA ILE A 191 38.43 -9.85 9.48
C ILE A 191 38.81 -11.32 9.36
N ASP A 192 38.51 -11.95 8.23
CA ASP A 192 38.85 -13.35 7.97
C ASP A 192 40.37 -13.57 7.92
N GLU A 193 41.11 -12.69 7.23
CA GLU A 193 42.58 -12.72 7.23
C GLU A 193 43.16 -12.57 8.65
N LEU A 194 42.63 -11.63 9.43
CA LEU A 194 43.07 -11.43 10.82
C LEU A 194 42.72 -12.63 11.71
N ALA A 195 41.59 -13.29 11.48
CA ALA A 195 41.19 -14.49 12.21
C ALA A 195 42.15 -15.65 11.95
N LEU A 196 42.53 -15.88 10.68
CA LEU A 196 43.52 -16.88 10.31
C LEU A 196 44.90 -16.59 10.93
N ALA A 197 45.36 -15.34 10.87
CA ALA A 197 46.63 -14.94 11.48
C ALA A 197 46.62 -15.14 13.00
N LYS A 198 45.49 -14.89 13.67
CA LYS A 198 45.33 -15.13 15.11
C LYS A 198 45.34 -16.62 15.46
N GLU A 199 44.74 -17.46 14.63
CA GLU A 199 44.80 -18.92 14.81
C GLU A 199 46.24 -19.44 14.73
N GLU A 200 47.02 -18.94 13.76
CA GLU A 200 48.43 -19.31 13.60
C GLU A 200 49.32 -18.80 14.75
N GLN A 201 49.06 -17.58 15.24
CA GLN A 201 49.67 -17.09 16.48
C GLN A 201 49.31 -17.98 17.68
N GLY A 202 48.07 -18.47 17.76
CA GLY A 202 47.65 -19.42 18.80
C GLY A 202 48.42 -20.74 18.73
N LYS A 203 48.61 -21.29 17.54
CA LYS A 203 49.38 -22.53 17.30
C LYS A 203 50.86 -22.37 17.68
N THR A 204 51.49 -21.26 17.30
CA THR A 204 52.89 -20.98 17.66
C THR A 204 53.07 -20.79 19.17
N LEU A 205 52.16 -20.06 19.83
CA LEU A 205 52.16 -19.91 21.28
C LEU A 205 51.98 -21.26 22.00
N ALA A 206 51.07 -22.11 21.53
CA ALA A 206 50.86 -23.44 22.09
C ALA A 206 52.12 -24.32 21.96
N SER A 207 52.80 -24.26 20.80
CA SER A 207 54.09 -24.95 20.59
C SER A 207 55.17 -24.45 21.55
N PHE A 208 55.28 -23.13 21.73
CA PHE A 208 56.23 -22.54 22.67
C PHE A 208 55.95 -22.95 24.12
N MET A 209 54.69 -22.96 24.55
CA MET A 209 54.31 -23.45 25.88
C MET A 209 54.65 -24.94 26.07
N ALA A 210 54.44 -25.77 25.05
CA ALA A 210 54.80 -27.19 25.09
C ALA A 210 56.32 -27.38 25.24
N PHE A 211 57.12 -26.57 24.53
CA PHE A 211 58.57 -26.57 24.64
C PHE A 211 59.06 -26.19 26.05
N LEU A 212 58.51 -25.12 26.64
CA LEU A 212 58.88 -24.72 28.00
C LEU A 212 58.54 -25.81 29.03
N LYS A 213 57.37 -26.45 28.89
CA LYS A 213 56.98 -27.58 29.75
C LYS A 213 57.94 -28.76 29.62
N GLN A 214 58.44 -29.02 28.40
CA GLN A 214 59.45 -30.04 28.16
C GLN A 214 60.78 -29.68 28.84
N GLN A 215 61.23 -28.42 28.74
CA GLN A 215 62.46 -27.98 29.43
C GLN A 215 62.35 -28.13 30.95
N ASP A 216 61.23 -27.71 31.54
CA ASP A 216 60.98 -27.88 32.98
C ASP A 216 61.07 -29.36 33.40
N SER A 217 60.48 -30.26 32.60
CA SER A 217 60.59 -31.72 32.85
C SER A 217 62.03 -32.23 32.76
N GLN A 218 62.84 -31.73 31.82
CA GLN A 218 64.24 -32.14 31.68
C GLN A 218 65.10 -31.64 32.83
N VAL A 219 64.92 -30.39 33.26
CA VAL A 219 65.62 -29.81 34.41
C VAL A 219 65.27 -30.58 35.68
N ASN A 220 63.99 -30.88 35.90
CA ASN A 220 63.53 -31.66 37.05
C ASN A 220 64.10 -33.09 37.06
N ASN A 221 64.16 -33.76 35.91
CA ASN A 221 64.78 -35.08 35.77
C ASN A 221 66.29 -35.05 36.06
N LEU A 222 67.02 -34.08 35.50
CA LEU A 222 68.46 -33.91 35.75
C LEU A 222 68.75 -33.61 37.23
N LEU A 223 67.95 -32.75 37.85
CA LEU A 223 68.05 -32.44 39.28
C LEU A 223 67.86 -33.71 40.13
N SER A 224 66.85 -34.54 39.81
CA SER A 224 66.60 -35.81 40.50
C SER A 224 67.76 -36.80 40.37
N ILE A 225 68.41 -36.88 39.19
CA ILE A 225 69.58 -37.73 38.97
C ILE A 225 70.78 -37.23 39.77
N MET A 226 70.99 -35.91 39.82
CA MET A 226 72.07 -35.33 40.64
C MET A 226 71.83 -35.59 42.13
N LEU A 227 70.60 -35.40 42.62
CA LEU A 227 70.21 -35.71 44.01
C LEU A 227 70.43 -37.19 44.36
N SER A 228 70.13 -38.12 43.46
CA SER A 228 70.38 -39.55 43.70
C SER A 228 71.88 -39.90 43.66
N ALA A 229 72.67 -39.27 42.79
CA ALA A 229 74.12 -39.44 42.75
C ALA A 229 74.83 -38.87 44.00
N LEU A 230 74.34 -37.74 44.52
CA LEU A 230 74.81 -37.13 45.79
C LEU A 230 74.30 -37.89 47.03
N GLY A 231 73.30 -38.75 46.89
CA GLY A 231 72.73 -39.60 47.94
C GLY A 231 73.61 -40.74 48.44
N THR A 232 74.87 -40.84 47.99
CA THR A 232 75.86 -41.77 48.55
C THR A 232 76.83 -41.10 49.54
N VAL A 233 76.36 -40.08 50.27
CA VAL A 233 77.05 -39.58 51.48
C VAL A 233 76.03 -39.55 52.62
N ARG A 234 76.16 -40.50 53.55
CA ARG A 234 75.52 -40.45 54.86
C ARG A 234 75.84 -39.11 55.52
N VAL A 235 74.87 -38.52 56.21
CA VAL A 235 74.90 -38.30 57.67
C VAL A 235 73.80 -37.28 58.08
N LEU A 236 72.99 -37.73 59.05
CA LEU A 236 72.22 -37.00 60.09
C LEU A 236 70.96 -36.17 59.73
N GLU A 237 69.83 -36.69 60.22
CA GLU A 237 68.76 -35.93 60.91
C GLU A 237 69.32 -34.83 61.84
N PRO A 238 68.61 -33.73 62.19
CA PRO A 238 67.23 -33.83 62.69
C PRO A 238 66.29 -32.60 62.49
N LEU A 239 65.06 -32.79 63.00
CA LEU A 239 64.16 -31.84 63.67
C LEU A 239 62.83 -31.49 63.00
N SER A 240 61.83 -31.57 63.87
CA SER A 240 60.40 -31.51 63.67
C SER A 240 59.80 -30.11 63.86
N PHE A 241 58.53 -30.03 63.42
CA PHE A 241 57.45 -29.07 63.75
C PHE A 241 57.22 -27.91 62.76
N PRO A 242 55.99 -27.35 62.70
CA PRO A 242 54.75 -28.02 62.29
C PRO A 242 53.98 -27.20 61.22
N CYS A 243 53.01 -27.85 60.59
CA CYS A 243 52.07 -27.23 59.64
C CYS A 243 51.14 -26.23 60.34
N LEU A 244 50.99 -25.00 59.79
CA LEU A 244 49.69 -24.44 59.34
C LEU A 244 49.71 -22.92 59.07
N ARG A 245 48.91 -22.58 58.05
CA ARG A 245 48.07 -21.38 57.90
C ARG A 245 48.71 -20.15 57.22
N THR A 246 48.41 -20.04 55.93
CA THR A 246 48.49 -18.81 55.15
C THR A 246 47.47 -17.79 55.68
N HIS A 247 47.95 -16.60 56.04
CA HIS A 247 47.13 -15.41 56.28
C HIS A 247 47.20 -14.51 55.05
N THR A 248 46.03 -14.18 54.52
CA THR A 248 45.80 -13.17 53.48
C THR A 248 45.57 -11.79 54.10
N GLY A 249 46.02 -10.75 53.38
CA GLY A 249 45.64 -9.34 53.54
C GLY A 249 46.83 -8.38 53.35
N ARG A 250 46.74 -7.17 52.79
CA ARG A 250 45.73 -6.40 52.04
C ARG A 250 46.40 -5.05 51.71
N SER A 251 46.23 -4.50 50.51
CA SER A 251 46.09 -3.04 50.24
C SER A 251 45.66 -2.87 48.78
N ASN A 252 44.38 -2.53 48.51
CA ASN A 252 43.77 -1.19 48.42
C ASN A 252 44.45 -0.25 47.40
N VAL A 253 43.86 -0.16 46.19
CA VAL A 253 43.53 1.11 45.50
C VAL A 253 42.24 0.89 44.68
N ASP A 254 41.42 1.95 44.62
CA ASP A 254 39.98 2.03 44.33
C ASP A 254 39.53 2.05 42.85
N LEU A 255 38.36 1.41 42.60
CA LEU A 255 37.16 1.77 41.77
C LEU A 255 37.27 2.13 40.24
N PRO A 256 36.14 2.18 39.47
CA PRO A 256 34.86 1.41 39.41
C PRO A 256 34.73 0.68 38.04
N GLY A 257 33.87 -0.30 37.74
CA GLY A 257 32.48 -0.53 38.08
C GLY A 257 31.65 -0.59 36.78
N ILE A 258 31.45 -1.77 36.17
CA ILE A 258 30.35 -2.03 35.22
C ILE A 258 29.76 -3.43 35.47
N VAL A 259 28.43 -3.40 35.54
CA VAL A 259 27.49 -4.41 36.02
C VAL A 259 27.32 -5.55 35.01
N ASN A 260 27.29 -6.77 35.54
CA ASN A 260 26.71 -7.93 34.89
C ASN A 260 25.36 -8.20 35.57
N PRO A 261 24.27 -8.53 34.86
CA PRO A 261 23.14 -9.19 35.48
C PRO A 261 22.96 -10.60 34.89
N GLY A 262 23.07 -11.59 35.76
CA GLY A 262 22.43 -12.88 35.59
C GLY A 262 21.52 -13.12 36.77
N HIS A 263 20.22 -13.33 36.52
CA HIS A 263 19.45 -14.25 37.35
C HIS A 263 18.29 -14.87 36.57
N LEU A 264 18.37 -16.19 36.45
CA LEU A 264 17.32 -17.12 36.08
C LEU A 264 16.23 -17.14 37.18
N LYS A 265 14.98 -17.29 36.78
CA LYS A 265 14.03 -18.22 37.41
C LYS A 265 13.04 -18.73 36.37
N ASP A 266 12.91 -20.05 36.35
CA ASP A 266 12.09 -20.86 35.44
C ASP A 266 10.59 -20.70 35.69
N THR A 267 9.79 -20.76 34.62
CA THR A 267 8.49 -21.45 34.59
C THR A 267 8.14 -21.85 33.16
N ALA A 268 7.74 -23.11 32.99
CA ALA A 268 7.45 -23.80 31.75
C ALA A 268 6.26 -23.22 30.95
N GLY A 269 6.31 -23.36 29.63
CA GLY A 269 5.20 -23.09 28.71
C GLY A 269 5.58 -23.25 27.23
N GLU A 270 5.31 -24.44 26.70
CA GLU A 270 5.01 -24.81 25.31
C GLU A 270 5.68 -24.08 24.10
N THR A 271 6.51 -24.88 23.42
CA THR A 271 6.71 -24.98 21.95
C THR A 271 5.81 -24.15 21.01
N SER A 272 6.41 -23.24 20.24
CA SER A 272 6.26 -23.17 18.77
C SER A 272 7.24 -22.16 18.14
N ALA A 273 7.97 -22.59 17.12
CA ALA A 273 8.95 -21.80 16.37
C ALA A 273 8.25 -20.90 15.33
N PRO A 274 8.68 -19.64 15.11
CA PRO A 274 8.24 -18.88 13.95
C PRO A 274 9.10 -19.23 12.74
N GLU A 275 8.52 -20.01 11.83
CA GLU A 275 9.07 -20.27 10.51
C GLU A 275 9.30 -18.99 9.70
N ASN A 276 10.46 -19.00 9.07
CA ASN A 276 10.98 -18.13 8.04
C ASN A 276 9.95 -17.85 6.91
N LYS A 277 9.23 -16.71 6.98
CA LYS A 277 8.21 -16.29 5.99
C LYS A 277 8.65 -15.16 5.04
N ILE A 278 9.94 -14.83 4.97
CA ILE A 278 10.44 -13.75 4.09
C ILE A 278 11.03 -14.29 2.78
N SER A 279 11.48 -15.56 2.74
CA SER A 279 12.14 -16.12 1.55
C SER A 279 11.17 -16.52 0.39
N LYS A 280 9.88 -16.73 0.65
CA LYS A 280 8.94 -17.29 -0.37
C LYS A 280 8.28 -16.25 -1.30
N ARG A 281 8.35 -14.95 -0.99
CA ARG A 281 7.76 -13.89 -1.84
C ARG A 281 8.71 -13.36 -2.92
N GLN A 282 10.02 -13.52 -2.76
CA GLN A 282 10.98 -13.09 -3.79
C GLN A 282 11.06 -14.04 -4.99
N SER A 283 10.85 -15.35 -4.81
CA SER A 283 10.83 -16.30 -5.94
C SER A 283 9.55 -16.26 -6.79
N GLN A 284 8.45 -15.66 -6.32
CA GLN A 284 7.22 -15.53 -7.12
C GLN A 284 7.18 -14.26 -7.99
N LEU A 285 7.97 -13.24 -7.69
CA LEU A 285 8.05 -12.01 -8.49
C LEU A 285 8.99 -12.14 -9.70
N MET A 286 9.97 -13.04 -9.66
CA MET A 286 10.87 -13.30 -10.80
C MET A 286 10.26 -14.21 -11.89
N ALA A 287 9.17 -14.93 -11.59
CA ALA A 287 8.52 -15.81 -12.57
C ALA A 287 7.47 -15.09 -13.46
N ALA A 288 7.09 -13.84 -13.12
CA ALA A 288 6.10 -13.07 -13.89
C ALA A 288 6.72 -12.13 -14.93
N ALA A 289 8.06 -11.99 -14.98
CA ALA A 289 8.76 -11.10 -15.90
C ALA A 289 9.29 -11.80 -17.18
N VAL A 290 8.95 -13.08 -17.40
CA VAL A 290 9.40 -13.86 -18.58
C VAL A 290 8.25 -14.18 -19.55
N ILE A 291 7.05 -13.63 -19.33
CA ILE A 291 5.94 -13.71 -20.29
C ILE A 291 5.33 -12.32 -20.47
N THR A 292 6.01 -11.49 -21.25
CA THR A 292 5.47 -10.41 -22.10
C THR A 292 6.58 -9.97 -23.06
#